data_AF-A0A2U2XCP6-F1
#
_entry.id   AF-A0A2U2XCP6-F1
#
_cell.length_a   1.000
_cell.length_b   1.000
_cell.length_c   1.000
_cell.angle_alpha   90.00
_cell.angle_beta   90.00
_cell.angle_gamma   90.00
#
_symmetry.space_group_name_H-M   'P 1'
#
loop_
_entity.id
_entity.type
_entity.pdbx_description
1 polymer ?
#
loop_
_entity_poly.entity_id
_entity_poly.type
_entity_poly.pdbx_seq_one_letter_code
_entity_poly.pdbx_strand_id
1 'polypeptide(L)'
;MTKVSALSIAHYTVLNSICFSEIGLLFFKGCNPCSSICKIYSFLPIFIENTRDMVKNTKFLFAALAGLMISSCAGNTEEAETAEVVTEQEEKCVYSYSNEGTVLNFTAFKFLSKAGVGGSFTEINVSGGQENESAVQLIENLSFEIPISSIATKDKGRDAKIQEYFFGSINTEMLSGEVLKLNAENSVATLSIKMNGVTKNVNGDYTLDEGGKFTFNSEINVNDWEAQKGIEALNEECKDLHTDYANGDTESKLWPDVALSFEMKLKKDCK
;
A
#
# COMPACT_ATOMS: atom_id res chain seq x y z
N MET A 1 5.14 50.78 67.37
CA MET A 1 6.32 50.88 66.47
C MET A 1 6.73 49.46 66.11
N THR A 2 6.60 49.09 64.82
CA THR A 2 7.61 48.35 63.98
C THR A 2 8.16 47.02 64.56
N LYS A 3 8.17 45.82 63.95
CA LYS A 3 8.13 45.25 62.58
C LYS A 3 7.97 43.71 62.78
N VAL A 4 7.12 42.96 62.05
CA VAL A 4 7.33 42.23 60.77
C VAL A 4 7.90 40.78 60.87
N SER A 5 6.99 39.82 60.61
CA SER A 5 7.01 38.59 59.75
C SER A 5 8.08 37.48 59.78
N ALA A 6 7.62 36.22 59.76
CA ALA A 6 7.79 35.18 58.70
C ALA A 6 7.18 33.83 59.19
N LEU A 7 6.18 33.20 58.54
CA LEU A 7 6.25 32.12 57.51
C LEU A 7 7.24 30.97 57.86
N SER A 8 6.99 29.66 57.70
CA SER A 8 5.97 28.84 57.01
C SER A 8 6.21 27.35 57.36
N ILE A 9 5.32 26.48 56.86
CA ILE A 9 5.48 25.06 56.47
C ILE A 9 4.76 24.05 57.39
N ALA A 10 3.56 23.69 56.94
CA ALA A 10 2.86 22.47 57.30
C ALA A 10 3.22 21.34 56.31
N HIS A 11 3.49 20.16 56.85
CA HIS A 11 3.66 18.90 56.13
C HIS A 11 2.32 18.40 55.57
N TYR A 12 2.31 17.95 54.32
CA TYR A 12 1.27 17.06 53.81
C TYR A 12 1.92 15.81 53.23
N THR A 13 1.59 14.68 53.85
CA THR A 13 1.84 13.31 53.41
C THR A 13 0.92 12.95 52.24
N VAL A 14 1.47 12.33 51.20
CA VAL A 14 0.75 11.35 50.37
C VAL A 14 1.69 10.15 50.15
N LEU A 15 1.19 8.99 50.54
CA LEU A 15 1.76 7.66 50.38
C LEU A 15 0.99 6.91 49.28
N ASN A 16 1.70 5.96 48.65
CA ASN A 16 1.21 4.81 47.87
C ASN A 16 0.68 5.10 46.44
N SER A 17 0.98 4.31 45.40
CA SER A 17 1.63 2.99 45.31
C SER A 17 2.08 2.69 43.86
N ILE A 18 3.27 2.10 43.74
CA ILE A 18 3.63 0.87 43.00
C ILE A 18 3.23 0.75 41.50
N CYS A 19 4.25 0.76 40.63
CA CYS A 19 4.51 -0.33 39.68
C CYS A 19 5.95 -0.22 39.12
N PHE A 20 6.90 -0.93 39.74
CA PHE A 20 8.23 -1.18 39.17
C PHE A 20 8.23 -2.62 38.63
N SER A 21 8.51 -2.78 37.34
CA SER A 21 8.86 -4.09 36.78
C SER A 21 10.34 -4.36 37.03
N GLU A 22 10.64 -5.57 37.48
CA GLU A 22 11.98 -6.06 37.79
C GLU A 22 12.84 -6.18 36.53
N ILE A 23 14.03 -5.59 36.58
CA ILE A 23 15.16 -5.88 35.70
C ILE A 23 16.10 -6.80 36.48
N GLY A 24 16.28 -8.03 36.01
CA GLY A 24 17.29 -8.96 36.50
C GLY A 24 18.43 -9.15 35.50
N LEU A 25 19.54 -8.44 35.75
CA LEU A 25 20.92 -8.95 35.89
C LEU A 25 21.47 -9.92 34.80
N LEU A 26 22.31 -9.44 33.87
CA LEU A 26 23.80 -9.41 33.94
C LEU A 26 24.49 -10.78 34.18
N PHE A 27 25.28 -11.19 33.18
CA PHE A 27 26.57 -11.85 33.40
C PHE A 27 27.68 -11.06 32.69
N PHE A 28 28.65 -10.60 33.48
CA PHE A 28 29.92 -10.02 33.05
C PHE A 28 30.95 -11.14 32.81
N LYS A 29 31.66 -11.07 31.67
CA LYS A 29 33.10 -11.35 31.49
C LYS A 29 33.51 -10.47 30.31
N GLY A 30 34.41 -9.50 30.37
CA GLY A 30 35.54 -9.26 31.23
C GLY A 30 36.71 -8.91 30.30
N CYS A 31 37.14 -7.65 30.25
CA CYS A 31 38.53 -7.23 30.10
C CYS A 31 38.64 -5.70 30.16
N ASN A 32 39.60 -5.25 30.97
CA ASN A 32 39.93 -3.86 31.26
C ASN A 32 41.18 -3.44 30.41
N PRO A 33 41.76 -2.24 30.57
CA PRO A 33 42.02 -1.29 29.49
C PRO A 33 43.51 -1.23 29.09
N CYS A 34 43.83 -0.32 28.17
CA CYS A 34 45.19 0.15 27.81
C CYS A 34 45.89 -0.58 26.66
N SER A 35 45.99 0.08 25.50
CA SER A 35 47.19 0.14 24.64
C SER A 35 46.88 0.85 23.33
N SER A 36 47.47 2.03 23.14
CA SER A 36 47.66 2.65 21.85
C SER A 36 48.68 1.83 21.05
N ILE A 37 48.31 1.26 19.91
CA ILE A 37 49.20 1.10 18.75
C ILE A 37 48.33 0.99 17.48
N CYS A 38 48.56 1.96 16.60
CA CYS A 38 48.15 1.98 15.21
C CYS A 38 48.90 0.88 14.43
N LYS A 39 48.18 0.01 13.71
CA LYS A 39 48.76 -0.79 12.62
C LYS A 39 47.83 -0.79 11.42
N ILE A 40 48.28 -0.08 10.40
CA ILE A 40 47.80 -0.10 9.03
C ILE A 40 48.09 -1.50 8.46
N TYR A 41 47.05 -2.18 7.98
CA TYR A 41 47.19 -3.27 7.02
C TYR A 41 46.32 -2.97 5.81
N SER A 42 47.02 -2.66 4.73
CA SER A 42 46.53 -2.60 3.36
C SER A 42 45.96 -3.94 2.93
N PHE A 43 44.67 -3.99 2.62
CA PHE A 43 44.06 -5.06 1.84
C PHE A 43 43.73 -4.53 0.44
N LEU A 44 44.32 -5.15 -0.57
CA LEU A 44 43.98 -4.98 -1.98
C LEU A 44 42.54 -5.48 -2.24
N PRO A 45 41.78 -4.83 -3.14
CA PRO A 45 40.56 -5.40 -3.66
C PRO A 45 40.86 -6.40 -4.78
N ILE A 46 40.28 -7.59 -4.66
CA ILE A 46 40.14 -8.55 -5.77
C ILE A 46 39.04 -8.01 -6.68
N PHE A 47 39.42 -7.70 -7.92
CA PHE A 47 38.50 -7.41 -9.02
C PHE A 47 37.71 -8.67 -9.35
N ILE A 48 36.37 -8.61 -9.19
CA ILE A 48 35.44 -9.55 -9.81
C ILE A 48 34.73 -8.76 -10.91
N GLU A 49 35.09 -9.06 -12.16
CA GLU A 49 34.39 -8.56 -13.35
C GLU A 49 33.02 -9.24 -13.42
N ASN A 50 31.95 -8.44 -13.43
CA ASN A 50 30.59 -8.88 -13.69
C ASN A 50 30.29 -8.60 -15.17
N THR A 51 30.17 -9.66 -15.96
CA THR A 51 29.80 -9.63 -17.38
C THR A 51 28.31 -9.29 -17.52
N ARG A 52 28.01 -8.12 -18.09
CA ARG A 52 26.67 -7.74 -18.55
C ARG A 52 26.38 -8.42 -19.89
N ASP A 53 25.51 -9.42 -19.89
CA ASP A 53 24.91 -9.94 -21.11
C ASP A 53 23.75 -9.03 -21.54
N MET A 54 23.93 -8.35 -22.68
CA MET A 54 22.87 -7.67 -23.42
C MET A 54 22.48 -8.55 -24.61
N VAL A 55 21.30 -9.16 -24.55
CA VAL A 55 20.64 -9.78 -25.70
C VAL A 55 19.71 -8.74 -26.33
N LYS A 56 19.99 -8.32 -27.57
CA LYS A 56 18.99 -8.08 -28.63
C LYS A 56 19.60 -7.57 -29.93
N ASN A 57 19.02 -8.09 -31.01
CA ASN A 57 18.90 -7.51 -32.35
C ASN A 57 19.87 -8.00 -33.44
N THR A 58 19.74 -9.29 -33.78
CA THR A 58 20.31 -9.86 -35.01
C THR A 58 19.37 -9.60 -36.19
N LYS A 59 19.87 -8.83 -37.17
CA LYS A 59 19.28 -8.75 -38.51
C LYS A 59 19.60 -10.05 -39.26
N PHE A 60 18.59 -10.82 -39.64
CA PHE A 60 18.75 -11.86 -40.66
C PHE A 60 17.81 -11.57 -41.83
N LEU A 61 18.41 -11.08 -42.91
CA LEU A 61 17.91 -11.21 -44.27
C LEU A 61 18.33 -12.60 -44.77
N PHE A 62 17.38 -13.42 -45.21
CA PHE A 62 17.65 -14.50 -46.14
C PHE A 62 16.61 -14.50 -47.25
N ALA A 63 17.09 -14.25 -48.45
CA ALA A 63 16.36 -14.34 -49.69
C ALA A 63 16.51 -15.75 -50.28
N ALA A 64 15.39 -16.26 -50.80
CA ALA A 64 15.18 -17.16 -51.93
C ALA A 64 16.06 -18.42 -52.10
N LEU A 65 15.40 -19.58 -52.18
CA LEU A 65 15.56 -20.46 -53.36
C LEU A 65 14.35 -21.37 -53.56
N ALA A 66 13.90 -21.43 -54.82
CA ALA A 66 12.80 -22.24 -55.32
C ALA A 66 13.20 -23.72 -55.52
N GLY A 67 12.21 -24.61 -55.46
CA GLY A 67 12.34 -26.01 -55.88
C GLY A 67 10.96 -26.66 -56.04
N LEU A 68 10.55 -26.86 -57.28
CA LEU A 68 9.36 -27.59 -57.73
C LEU A 68 9.60 -29.12 -57.76
N MET A 69 8.49 -29.86 -57.95
CA MET A 69 8.35 -31.30 -58.32
C MET A 69 8.20 -32.25 -57.11
N ILE A 70 7.30 -33.25 -57.04
CA ILE A 70 6.53 -34.04 -58.03
C ILE A 70 5.39 -34.79 -57.31
N SER A 71 4.32 -35.16 -58.03
CA SER A 71 3.21 -36.01 -57.56
C SER A 71 3.58 -37.49 -57.45
N SER A 72 2.97 -38.23 -56.51
CA SER A 72 2.63 -39.65 -56.71
C SER A 72 1.51 -40.10 -55.77
N CYS A 73 0.44 -40.66 -56.35
CA CYS A 73 -0.58 -41.45 -55.66
C CYS A 73 -0.10 -42.90 -55.52
N ALA A 74 -0.26 -43.50 -54.35
CA ALA A 74 -0.44 -44.94 -54.18
C ALA A 74 -1.22 -45.19 -52.89
N GLY A 75 -2.37 -45.87 -53.02
CA GLY A 75 -3.34 -46.01 -51.95
C GLY A 75 -2.88 -46.91 -50.80
N ASN A 76 -3.52 -46.72 -49.66
CA ASN A 76 -4.05 -47.83 -48.90
C ASN A 76 -5.25 -47.33 -48.08
N THR A 77 -6.32 -48.11 -48.11
CA THR A 77 -7.54 -47.93 -47.34
C THR A 77 -7.21 -48.14 -45.87
N GLU A 78 -7.33 -47.09 -45.06
CA GLU A 78 -7.49 -47.21 -43.60
C GLU A 78 -8.60 -46.24 -43.16
N GLU A 79 -9.34 -46.72 -42.18
CA GLU A 79 -10.67 -46.32 -41.78
C GLU A 79 -10.72 -44.86 -41.31
N ALA A 80 -11.77 -44.15 -41.73
CA ALA A 80 -12.12 -42.86 -41.18
C ALA A 80 -12.64 -43.07 -39.75
N GLU A 81 -11.74 -43.10 -38.77
CA GLU A 81 -12.10 -42.74 -37.40
C GLU A 81 -12.54 -41.28 -37.43
N THR A 82 -13.85 -41.11 -37.20
CA THR A 82 -14.45 -39.81 -36.99
C THR A 82 -13.96 -39.36 -35.62
N ALA A 83 -12.89 -38.54 -35.59
CA ALA A 83 -12.49 -37.86 -34.38
C ALA A 83 -13.67 -36.97 -33.94
N GLU A 84 -14.36 -37.39 -32.88
CA GLU A 84 -15.28 -36.53 -32.16
C GLU A 84 -14.47 -35.33 -31.67
N VAL A 85 -14.69 -34.18 -32.31
CA VAL A 85 -14.28 -32.89 -31.79
C VAL A 85 -15.08 -32.69 -30.50
N VAL A 86 -14.50 -33.10 -29.37
CA VAL A 86 -14.92 -32.62 -28.06
C VAL A 86 -14.66 -31.13 -28.08
N THR A 87 -15.72 -30.39 -28.42
CA THR A 87 -15.76 -28.95 -28.21
C THR A 87 -15.75 -28.77 -26.69
N GLU A 88 -14.59 -28.41 -26.16
CA GLU A 88 -14.45 -27.90 -24.81
C GLU A 88 -15.40 -26.69 -24.74
N GLN A 89 -16.57 -26.87 -24.13
CA GLN A 89 -17.49 -25.77 -23.86
C GLN A 89 -16.76 -24.84 -22.89
N GLU A 90 -16.25 -23.71 -23.39
CA GLU A 90 -15.80 -22.61 -22.54
C GLU A 90 -16.95 -22.26 -21.59
N GLU A 91 -16.70 -22.47 -20.30
CA GLU A 91 -17.59 -22.11 -19.21
C GLU A 91 -17.92 -20.62 -19.31
N LYS A 92 -19.20 -20.28 -19.52
CA LYS A 92 -19.63 -18.89 -19.63
C LYS A 92 -19.94 -18.35 -18.25
N CYS A 93 -19.08 -17.47 -17.76
CA CYS A 93 -19.23 -16.84 -16.46
C CYS A 93 -19.72 -15.39 -16.59
N VAL A 94 -20.60 -14.99 -15.67
CA VAL A 94 -21.05 -13.61 -15.45
C VAL A 94 -20.53 -13.14 -14.09
N TYR A 95 -20.01 -11.92 -14.05
CA TYR A 95 -19.50 -11.28 -12.86
C TYR A 95 -20.46 -10.22 -12.35
N SER A 96 -20.59 -10.10 -11.02
CA SER A 96 -21.33 -9.03 -10.37
C SER A 96 -20.58 -8.51 -9.13
N TYR A 97 -20.80 -7.24 -8.77
CA TYR A 97 -20.22 -6.66 -7.56
C TYR A 97 -21.01 -7.08 -6.31
N SER A 98 -20.30 -7.30 -5.21
CA SER A 98 -20.87 -7.50 -3.87
C SER A 98 -20.06 -6.69 -2.87
N ASN A 99 -20.74 -6.04 -1.92
CA ASN A 99 -20.05 -5.33 -0.85
C ASN A 99 -19.35 -6.29 0.14
N GLU A 100 -19.73 -7.58 0.12
CA GLU A 100 -19.09 -8.59 0.95
C GLU A 100 -17.58 -8.70 0.65
N GLY A 101 -16.77 -8.46 1.68
CA GLY A 101 -15.31 -8.54 1.57
C GLY A 101 -14.65 -7.36 0.86
N THR A 102 -15.36 -6.25 0.65
CA THR A 102 -14.74 -4.98 0.22
C THR A 102 -14.03 -4.34 1.41
N VAL A 103 -12.72 -4.11 1.29
CA VAL A 103 -11.88 -3.54 2.35
C VAL A 103 -10.90 -2.54 1.75
N LEU A 104 -10.87 -1.33 2.31
CA LEU A 104 -9.81 -0.35 2.08
C LEU A 104 -9.02 -0.14 3.37
N ASN A 105 -7.74 -0.50 3.33
CA ASN A 105 -6.77 -0.19 4.36
C ASN A 105 -5.83 0.92 3.89
N PHE A 106 -5.34 1.70 4.84
CA PHE A 106 -4.27 2.66 4.61
C PHE A 106 -3.20 2.53 5.71
N THR A 107 -1.99 2.97 5.40
CA THR A 107 -0.92 3.20 6.37
C THR A 107 -0.39 4.61 6.18
N ALA A 108 -0.56 5.46 7.18
CA ALA A 108 0.10 6.77 7.27
C ALA A 108 1.40 6.62 8.06
N PHE A 109 2.33 7.56 7.92
CA PHE A 109 3.62 7.47 8.61
C PHE A 109 3.86 8.67 9.51
N LYS A 110 4.40 8.41 10.71
CA LYS A 110 4.87 9.43 11.64
C LYS A 110 6.35 9.23 11.93
N PHE A 111 6.93 10.14 12.71
CA PHE A 111 8.33 10.07 13.15
C PHE A 111 9.35 10.22 12.02
N LEU A 112 10.56 10.68 12.34
CA LEU A 112 11.70 10.74 11.41
C LEU A 112 12.09 9.35 10.90
N SER A 113 11.92 8.33 11.75
CA SER A 113 12.07 6.91 11.40
C SER A 113 10.98 6.36 10.47
N LYS A 114 9.96 7.16 10.12
CA LYS A 114 8.85 6.81 9.22
C LYS A 114 8.07 5.57 9.68
N ALA A 115 7.70 5.54 10.96
CA ALA A 115 6.91 4.47 11.56
C ALA A 115 5.45 4.51 11.07
N GLY A 116 4.94 3.37 10.60
CA GLY A 116 3.59 3.23 10.07
C GLY A 116 2.49 3.16 11.13
N VAL A 117 1.35 3.80 10.84
CA VAL A 117 0.10 3.73 11.61
C VAL A 117 -1.01 3.31 10.65
N GLY A 118 -1.51 2.10 10.84
CA GLY A 118 -2.55 1.52 10.01
C GLY A 118 -3.97 1.99 10.38
N GLY A 119 -4.83 2.06 9.38
CA GLY A 119 -6.27 2.27 9.53
C GLY A 119 -7.05 1.73 8.35
N SER A 120 -8.37 1.83 8.43
CA SER A 120 -9.30 1.40 7.39
C SER A 120 -10.52 2.32 7.35
N PHE A 121 -11.42 2.09 6.40
CA PHE A 121 -12.76 2.66 6.40
C PHE A 121 -13.78 1.54 6.62
N THR A 122 -14.73 1.76 7.54
CA THR A 122 -15.78 0.77 7.84
C THR A 122 -16.96 0.84 6.88
N GLU A 123 -17.02 1.88 6.03
CA GLU A 123 -18.05 2.09 5.03
C GLU A 123 -17.40 2.50 3.71
N ILE A 124 -17.77 1.81 2.64
CA ILE A 124 -17.34 2.10 1.26
C ILE A 124 -18.58 1.91 0.40
N ASN A 125 -19.13 3.01 -0.12
CA ASN A 125 -20.32 3.01 -0.95
C ASN A 125 -19.90 2.87 -2.41
N VAL A 126 -19.94 1.64 -2.92
CA VAL A 126 -19.59 1.35 -4.32
C VAL A 126 -20.83 1.39 -5.19
N SER A 127 -20.73 2.00 -6.37
CA SER A 127 -21.80 2.09 -7.36
C SER A 127 -21.29 1.85 -8.78
N GLY A 128 -22.21 1.58 -9.71
CA GLY A 128 -21.87 1.19 -11.08
C GLY A 128 -21.72 -0.33 -11.23
N GLY A 129 -20.91 -0.77 -12.20
CA GLY A 129 -20.59 -2.19 -12.41
C GLY A 129 -21.81 -3.10 -12.60
N GLN A 130 -22.60 -2.84 -13.65
CA GLN A 130 -23.64 -3.80 -14.08
C GLN A 130 -23.01 -5.17 -14.34
N GLU A 131 -23.79 -6.24 -14.18
CA GLU A 131 -23.32 -7.59 -14.45
C GLU A 131 -22.69 -7.68 -15.83
N ASN A 132 -21.52 -8.31 -15.92
CA ASN A 132 -20.72 -8.35 -17.14
C ASN A 132 -20.00 -9.69 -17.28
N GLU A 133 -19.86 -10.19 -18.51
CA GLU A 133 -19.06 -11.40 -18.81
C GLU A 133 -17.56 -11.15 -18.61
N SER A 134 -17.13 -9.88 -18.61
CA SER A 134 -15.77 -9.43 -18.31
C SER A 134 -15.68 -8.80 -16.93
N ALA A 135 -14.97 -9.45 -16.02
CA ALA A 135 -14.62 -8.90 -14.70
C ALA A 135 -13.87 -7.55 -14.83
N VAL A 136 -13.01 -7.40 -15.83
CA VAL A 136 -12.28 -6.16 -16.10
C VAL A 136 -13.24 -5.02 -16.44
N GLN A 137 -14.16 -5.24 -17.39
CA GLN A 137 -15.14 -4.21 -17.75
C GLN A 137 -16.07 -3.88 -16.58
N LEU A 138 -16.44 -4.86 -15.76
CA LEU A 138 -17.22 -4.59 -14.55
C LEU A 138 -16.45 -3.65 -13.62
N ILE A 139 -15.19 -3.95 -13.33
CA ILE A 139 -14.36 -3.16 -12.41
C ILE A 139 -14.10 -1.74 -12.95
N GLU A 140 -13.83 -1.60 -14.25
CA GLU A 140 -13.66 -0.28 -14.91
C GLU A 140 -14.93 0.58 -14.91
N ASN A 141 -16.10 0.01 -14.58
CA ASN A 141 -17.35 0.74 -14.42
C ASN A 141 -17.71 1.00 -12.95
N LEU A 142 -16.81 0.74 -11.99
CA LEU A 142 -17.03 1.00 -10.58
C LEU A 142 -16.62 2.42 -10.19
N SER A 143 -17.46 3.04 -9.39
CA SER A 143 -17.19 4.27 -8.64
C SER A 143 -17.44 4.04 -7.16
N PHE A 144 -16.85 4.89 -6.32
CA PHE A 144 -16.98 4.78 -4.87
C PHE A 144 -17.12 6.14 -4.19
N GLU A 145 -17.81 6.12 -3.06
CA GLU A 145 -17.87 7.21 -2.08
C GLU A 145 -17.57 6.65 -0.69
N ILE A 146 -16.75 7.35 0.08
CA ILE A 146 -16.31 6.92 1.42
C ILE A 146 -16.50 8.10 2.37
N PRO A 147 -17.44 8.00 3.34
CA PRO A 147 -17.60 9.06 4.32
C PRO A 147 -16.40 9.07 5.27
N ILE A 148 -15.79 10.23 5.52
CA ILE A 148 -14.62 10.31 6.42
C ILE A 148 -14.96 9.86 7.86
N SER A 149 -16.25 9.91 8.22
CA SER A 149 -16.77 9.49 9.52
C SER A 149 -16.60 7.99 9.77
N SER A 150 -16.42 7.19 8.71
CA SER A 150 -16.19 5.74 8.79
C SER A 150 -14.72 5.37 8.99
N ILE A 151 -13.81 6.34 9.17
CA ILE A 151 -12.41 6.03 9.44
C ILE A 151 -12.27 5.25 10.76
N ALA A 152 -11.41 4.23 10.75
CA ALA A 152 -11.15 3.38 11.90
C ALA A 152 -9.67 3.03 11.99
N THR A 153 -9.04 3.42 13.09
CA THR A 153 -7.61 3.16 13.35
C THR A 153 -7.40 2.27 14.57
N LYS A 154 -8.47 1.64 15.09
CA LYS A 154 -8.50 0.93 16.39
C LYS A 154 -8.35 1.84 17.62
N ASP A 155 -8.34 3.16 17.42
CA ASP A 155 -8.31 4.17 18.49
C ASP A 155 -9.35 5.26 18.16
N LYS A 156 -10.43 5.33 18.95
CA LYS A 156 -11.53 6.27 18.70
C LYS A 156 -11.14 7.74 18.90
N GLY A 157 -10.17 8.02 19.77
CA GLY A 157 -9.64 9.36 19.94
C GLY A 157 -8.84 9.81 18.72
N ARG A 158 -8.04 8.91 18.15
CA ARG A 158 -7.34 9.17 16.89
C ARG A 158 -8.31 9.30 15.72
N ASP A 159 -9.34 8.46 15.64
CA ASP A 159 -10.37 8.55 14.60
C ASP A 159 -11.00 9.95 14.60
N ALA A 160 -11.41 10.44 15.78
CA ALA A 160 -11.97 11.79 15.93
C ALA A 160 -10.98 12.90 15.52
N LYS A 161 -9.71 12.80 15.93
CA LYS A 161 -8.68 13.78 15.55
C LYS A 161 -8.42 13.80 14.05
N ILE A 162 -8.42 12.66 13.37
CA ILE A 162 -8.23 12.63 11.90
C ILE A 162 -9.42 13.30 11.20
N GLN A 163 -10.65 13.02 11.65
CA GLN A 163 -11.85 13.66 11.10
C GLN A 163 -11.83 15.18 11.30
N GLU A 164 -11.55 15.64 12.51
CA GLU A 164 -11.59 17.06 12.87
C GLU A 164 -10.41 17.84 12.28
N TYR A 165 -9.19 17.36 12.47
CA TYR A 165 -7.99 18.16 12.18
C TYR A 165 -7.41 17.90 10.81
N PHE A 166 -7.39 16.66 10.33
CA PHE A 166 -6.91 16.40 8.96
C PHE A 166 -7.99 16.76 7.95
N PHE A 167 -9.10 16.02 7.93
CA PHE A 167 -10.14 16.19 6.93
C PHE A 167 -10.96 17.47 7.12
N GLY A 168 -11.25 17.85 8.36
CA GLY A 168 -11.92 19.12 8.67
C GLY A 168 -11.12 20.35 8.26
N SER A 169 -9.78 20.32 8.38
CA SER A 169 -8.93 21.43 7.92
C SER A 169 -8.96 21.65 6.41
N ILE A 170 -9.23 20.60 5.64
CA ILE A 170 -9.33 20.59 4.17
C ILE A 170 -10.80 20.48 3.70
N ASN A 171 -11.77 20.73 4.58
CA ASN A 171 -13.20 20.73 4.31
C ASN A 171 -13.69 19.51 3.49
N THR A 172 -13.19 18.32 3.81
CA THR A 172 -13.55 17.09 3.10
C THR A 172 -14.42 16.22 3.99
N GLU A 173 -15.68 16.02 3.60
CA GLU A 173 -16.61 15.13 4.32
C GLU A 173 -16.73 13.74 3.66
N MET A 174 -16.42 13.67 2.37
CA MET A 174 -16.56 12.49 1.52
C MET A 174 -15.35 12.39 0.61
N LEU A 175 -14.73 11.21 0.58
CA LEU A 175 -13.78 10.83 -0.47
C LEU A 175 -14.57 10.16 -1.59
N SER A 176 -14.20 10.42 -2.85
CA SER A 176 -14.87 9.77 -3.97
C SER A 176 -13.90 9.41 -5.07
N GLY A 177 -14.27 8.48 -5.93
CA GLY A 177 -13.45 8.12 -7.08
C GLY A 177 -14.10 7.11 -8.00
N GLU A 178 -13.37 6.76 -9.05
CA GLU A 178 -13.76 5.79 -10.06
C GLU A 178 -12.55 5.07 -10.62
N VAL A 179 -12.75 3.84 -11.08
CA VAL A 179 -11.71 3.12 -11.83
C VAL A 179 -11.70 3.66 -13.26
N LEU A 180 -10.56 4.17 -13.72
CA LEU A 180 -10.43 4.68 -15.09
C LEU A 180 -9.97 3.60 -16.06
N LYS A 181 -9.04 2.74 -15.63
CA LYS A 181 -8.44 1.72 -16.49
C LYS A 181 -7.76 0.61 -15.70
N LEU A 182 -7.88 -0.62 -16.18
CA LEU A 182 -7.03 -1.75 -15.80
C LEU A 182 -6.15 -2.15 -16.99
N ASN A 183 -4.84 -1.96 -16.86
CA ASN A 183 -3.89 -2.38 -17.88
C ASN A 183 -3.38 -3.79 -17.59
N ALA A 184 -3.85 -4.77 -18.36
CA ALA A 184 -3.44 -6.17 -18.22
C ALA A 184 -1.98 -6.44 -18.59
N GLU A 185 -1.36 -5.61 -19.45
CA GLU A 185 0.02 -5.85 -19.93
C GLU A 185 1.06 -5.64 -18.83
N ASN A 186 0.79 -4.71 -17.90
CA ASN A 186 1.73 -4.34 -16.84
C ASN A 186 1.12 -4.46 -15.43
N SER A 187 -0.10 -4.98 -15.30
CA SER A 187 -0.81 -5.13 -14.02
C SER A 187 -0.97 -3.80 -13.25
N VAL A 188 -1.13 -2.68 -13.97
CA VAL A 188 -1.36 -1.35 -13.37
C VAL A 188 -2.81 -0.93 -13.55
N ALA A 189 -3.43 -0.50 -12.46
CA ALA A 189 -4.73 0.14 -12.45
C ALA A 189 -4.56 1.65 -12.29
N THR A 190 -5.40 2.41 -12.97
CA THR A 190 -5.50 3.86 -12.81
C THR A 190 -6.88 4.19 -12.23
N LEU A 191 -6.91 4.85 -11.09
CA LEU A 191 -8.11 5.36 -10.44
C LEU A 191 -8.11 6.89 -10.49
N SER A 192 -9.29 7.48 -10.65
CA SER A 192 -9.53 8.90 -10.37
C SER A 192 -9.97 9.01 -8.92
N ILE A 193 -9.28 9.83 -8.12
CA ILE A 193 -9.59 10.04 -6.70
C ILE A 193 -9.76 11.53 -6.43
N LYS A 194 -10.86 11.87 -5.75
CA LYS A 194 -11.20 13.22 -5.34
C LYS A 194 -11.12 13.36 -3.82
N MET A 195 -10.38 14.38 -3.39
CA MET A 195 -10.19 14.79 -1.99
C MET A 195 -9.91 16.30 -1.97
N ASN A 196 -10.36 17.03 -0.95
CA ASN A 196 -10.19 18.50 -0.86
C ASN A 196 -10.69 19.25 -2.12
N GLY A 197 -11.74 18.74 -2.77
CA GLY A 197 -12.26 19.30 -4.02
C GLY A 197 -11.36 19.10 -5.25
N VAL A 198 -10.15 18.58 -5.10
CA VAL A 198 -9.19 18.30 -6.18
C VAL A 198 -9.36 16.86 -6.65
N THR A 199 -9.29 16.61 -7.96
CA THR A 199 -9.27 15.25 -8.54
C THR A 199 -7.88 14.94 -9.08
N LYS A 200 -7.33 13.78 -8.73
CA LYS A 200 -6.05 13.28 -9.23
C LYS A 200 -6.15 11.83 -9.66
N ASN A 201 -5.34 11.47 -10.65
CA ASN A 201 -5.21 10.08 -11.07
C ASN A 201 -4.13 9.40 -10.21
N VAL A 202 -4.47 8.24 -9.67
CA VAL A 202 -3.58 7.40 -8.87
C VAL A 202 -3.35 6.11 -9.63
N ASN A 203 -2.07 5.78 -9.83
CA ASN A 203 -1.66 4.50 -10.39
C ASN A 203 -1.27 3.56 -9.25
N GLY A 204 -1.62 2.30 -9.39
CA GLY A 204 -1.25 1.26 -8.44
C GLY A 204 -1.20 -0.11 -9.09
N ASP A 205 -0.47 -1.01 -8.45
CA ASP A 205 -0.41 -2.40 -8.87
C ASP A 205 -1.74 -3.08 -8.52
N TYR A 206 -2.29 -3.84 -9.45
CA TYR A 206 -3.49 -4.64 -9.19
C TYR A 206 -3.26 -6.13 -9.47
N THR A 207 -4.08 -6.95 -8.83
CA THR A 207 -4.24 -8.36 -9.21
C THR A 207 -5.72 -8.64 -9.39
N LEU A 208 -6.04 -9.56 -10.30
CA LEU A 208 -7.37 -10.10 -10.49
C LEU A 208 -7.24 -11.61 -10.71
N ASP A 209 -7.69 -12.42 -9.74
CA ASP A 209 -7.65 -13.88 -9.87
C ASP A 209 -8.87 -14.43 -10.62
N GLU A 210 -8.77 -15.69 -11.09
CA GLU A 210 -9.84 -16.39 -11.80
C GLU A 210 -11.13 -16.55 -10.98
N GLY A 211 -11.01 -16.46 -9.66
CA GLY A 211 -12.16 -16.47 -8.75
C GLY A 211 -12.81 -15.10 -8.60
N GLY A 212 -12.30 -14.04 -9.21
CA GLY A 212 -12.81 -12.67 -9.10
C GLY A 212 -12.29 -11.89 -7.88
N LYS A 213 -11.20 -12.32 -7.23
CA LYS A 213 -10.56 -11.51 -6.18
C LYS A 213 -9.76 -10.41 -6.85
N PHE A 214 -10.10 -9.16 -6.54
CA PHE A 214 -9.37 -7.99 -7.00
C PHE A 214 -8.62 -7.35 -5.84
N THR A 215 -7.34 -7.01 -6.06
CA THR A 215 -6.55 -6.22 -5.12
C THR A 215 -5.95 -5.01 -5.82
N PHE A 216 -5.81 -3.89 -5.12
CA PHE A 216 -5.13 -2.69 -5.60
C PHE A 216 -4.22 -2.14 -4.50
N ASN A 217 -2.95 -1.92 -4.82
CA ASN A 217 -1.99 -1.30 -3.90
C ASN A 217 -1.33 -0.09 -4.54
N SER A 218 -1.20 1.00 -3.79
CA SER A 218 -0.59 2.24 -4.28
C SER A 218 0.03 3.01 -3.11
N GLU A 219 1.01 3.85 -3.40
CA GLU A 219 1.50 4.87 -2.49
C GLU A 219 1.13 6.24 -3.06
N ILE A 220 0.43 7.05 -2.25
CA ILE A 220 0.01 8.39 -2.63
C ILE A 220 0.68 9.43 -1.75
N ASN A 221 0.76 10.67 -2.24
CA ASN A 221 1.12 11.82 -1.44
C ASN A 221 -0.11 12.74 -1.30
N VAL A 222 -0.66 12.90 -0.10
CA VAL A 222 -1.91 13.66 0.09
C VAL A 222 -1.78 15.14 -0.29
N ASN A 223 -0.56 15.67 -0.40
CA ASN A 223 -0.33 17.03 -0.87
C ASN A 223 -0.62 17.20 -2.37
N ASP A 224 -0.72 16.12 -3.13
CA ASP A 224 -1.21 16.18 -4.51
C ASP A 224 -2.65 16.71 -4.56
N TRP A 225 -3.42 16.56 -3.48
CA TRP A 225 -4.75 17.14 -3.29
C TRP A 225 -4.72 18.41 -2.43
N GLU A 226 -3.57 19.08 -2.32
CA GLU A 226 -3.40 20.30 -1.52
C GLU A 226 -3.72 20.10 -0.03
N ALA A 227 -3.57 18.88 0.50
CA ALA A 227 -3.95 18.53 1.87
C ALA A 227 -2.91 18.89 2.95
N GLN A 228 -1.91 19.71 2.62
CA GLN A 228 -0.81 20.07 3.53
C GLN A 228 -1.31 20.69 4.83
N LYS A 229 -2.37 21.52 4.76
CA LYS A 229 -3.00 22.11 5.95
C LYS A 229 -3.55 21.05 6.90
N GLY A 230 -4.08 19.95 6.38
CA GLY A 230 -4.56 18.83 7.19
C GLY A 230 -3.42 18.10 7.89
N ILE A 231 -2.29 17.89 7.20
CA ILE A 231 -1.08 17.29 7.78
C ILE A 231 -0.57 18.15 8.95
N GLU A 232 -0.45 19.47 8.73
CA GLU A 232 0.03 20.41 9.74
C GLU A 232 -0.88 20.44 10.97
N ALA A 233 -2.19 20.55 10.77
CA ALA A 233 -3.17 20.60 11.85
C ALA A 233 -3.16 19.31 12.68
N LEU A 234 -3.21 18.13 12.04
CA LEU A 234 -3.20 16.86 12.77
C LEU A 234 -1.86 16.62 13.49
N ASN A 235 -0.74 17.02 12.89
CA ASN A 235 0.57 16.86 13.51
C ASN A 235 0.71 17.74 14.77
N GLU A 236 0.22 18.97 14.75
CA GLU A 236 0.26 19.84 15.94
C GLU A 236 -0.57 19.27 17.09
N GLU A 237 -1.74 18.70 16.80
CA GLU A 237 -2.62 18.06 17.81
C GLU A 237 -2.08 16.73 18.34
N CYS A 238 -1.09 16.16 17.68
CA CYS A 238 -0.45 14.90 18.07
C CYS A 238 1.05 15.06 18.31
N LYS A 239 1.53 16.30 18.50
CA LYS A 239 2.95 16.66 18.51
C LYS A 239 3.79 15.80 19.45
N ASP A 240 3.33 15.64 20.68
CA ASP A 240 4.01 14.82 21.70
C ASP A 240 4.10 13.34 21.29
N LEU A 241 3.11 12.83 20.55
CA LEU A 241 3.04 11.44 20.08
C LEU A 241 3.69 11.24 18.71
N HIS A 242 4.08 12.33 18.03
CA HIS A 242 4.72 12.39 16.71
C HIS A 242 6.17 12.88 16.78
N THR A 243 6.69 13.19 17.97
CA THR A 243 8.08 13.56 18.19
C THR A 243 8.94 12.32 18.46
N ASP A 244 9.98 12.11 17.66
CA ASP A 244 11.03 11.13 17.93
C ASP A 244 12.42 11.74 17.77
N TYR A 245 13.44 10.96 18.17
CA TYR A 245 14.84 11.30 17.96
C TYR A 245 15.45 10.35 16.93
N ALA A 246 15.95 10.89 15.83
CA ALA A 246 16.68 10.12 14.82
C ALA A 246 17.81 10.95 14.22
N ASN A 247 18.96 10.32 13.97
CA ASN A 247 20.12 10.93 13.30
C ASN A 247 20.67 12.22 13.93
N GLY A 248 20.42 12.48 15.21
CA GLY A 248 20.86 13.72 15.86
C GLY A 248 19.75 14.75 16.09
N ASP A 249 18.58 14.55 15.48
CA ASP A 249 17.49 15.52 15.44
C ASP A 249 16.30 15.07 16.31
N THR A 250 15.58 16.04 16.88
CA THR A 250 14.29 15.82 17.57
C THR A 250 13.22 16.65 16.85
N GLU A 251 12.29 16.00 16.16
CA GLU A 251 11.25 16.66 15.37
C GLU A 251 9.91 15.94 15.49
N SER A 252 8.81 16.71 15.53
CA SER A 252 7.47 16.16 15.37
C SER A 252 7.13 15.99 13.90
N LYS A 253 7.02 14.75 13.42
CA LYS A 253 6.81 14.46 12.00
C LYS A 253 5.54 13.65 11.74
N LEU A 254 4.71 14.16 10.84
CA LEU A 254 3.67 13.43 10.12
C LEU A 254 3.98 13.54 8.62
N TRP A 255 4.09 12.41 7.94
CA TRP A 255 4.42 12.38 6.52
C TRP A 255 3.14 12.51 5.68
N PRO A 256 3.22 13.18 4.52
CA PRO A 256 2.10 13.24 3.58
C PRO A 256 1.95 11.94 2.76
N ASP A 257 2.94 11.05 2.82
CA ASP A 257 2.89 9.74 2.17
C ASP A 257 1.86 8.84 2.86
N VAL A 258 1.03 8.16 2.07
CA VAL A 258 0.06 7.17 2.54
C VAL A 258 0.11 5.95 1.62
N ALA A 259 0.34 4.77 2.20
CA ALA A 259 0.20 3.52 1.48
C ALA A 259 -1.25 3.06 1.54
N LEU A 260 -1.80 2.65 0.40
CA LEU A 260 -3.18 2.16 0.23
C LEU A 260 -3.16 0.68 -0.14
N SER A 261 -4.09 -0.07 0.44
CA SER A 261 -4.34 -1.46 0.07
C SER A 261 -5.83 -1.72 0.05
N PHE A 262 -6.35 -2.01 -1.13
CA PHE A 262 -7.75 -2.27 -1.38
C PHE A 262 -7.94 -3.72 -1.82
N GLU A 263 -8.99 -4.37 -1.32
CA GLU A 263 -9.40 -5.71 -1.70
C GLU A 263 -10.92 -5.75 -1.89
N MET A 264 -11.38 -6.46 -2.92
CA MET A 264 -12.78 -6.84 -3.08
C MET A 264 -12.90 -8.23 -3.70
N LYS A 265 -14.08 -8.85 -3.58
CA LYS A 265 -14.41 -10.11 -4.25
C LYS A 265 -15.64 -9.94 -5.12
N LEU A 266 -15.47 -10.14 -6.42
CA LEU A 266 -16.59 -10.24 -7.35
C LEU A 266 -17.33 -11.56 -7.13
N LYS A 267 -18.65 -11.52 -7.28
CA LYS A 267 -19.46 -12.74 -7.46
C LYS A 267 -19.25 -13.24 -8.87
N LYS A 268 -19.07 -14.55 -9.02
CA LYS A 268 -18.88 -15.26 -10.29
C LYS A 268 -19.96 -16.34 -10.38
N ASP A 269 -20.81 -16.25 -11.39
CA ASP A 269 -21.85 -17.24 -11.70
C ASP A 269 -21.57 -17.83 -13.08
N CYS A 270 -21.36 -19.14 -13.15
CA CYS A 270 -20.94 -19.84 -14.36
C CYS A 270 -21.94 -20.93 -14.74
N LYS A 271 -22.17 -21.07 -16.05
CA LYS A 271 -23.14 -22.01 -16.61
C LYS A 271 -22.50 -22.93 -17.65
#